data_AF-A0A2T5ATT2-F1
#
_entry.id   AF-A0A2T5ATT2-F1
#
_cell.length_a   1.000
_cell.length_b   1.000
_cell.length_c   1.000
_cell.angle_alpha   90.00
_cell.angle_beta   90.00
_cell.angle_gamma   90.00
#
_symmetry.space_group_name_H-M   'P 1'
#
loop_
_entity.id
_entity.type
_entity.pdbx_description
1 polymer ?
#
loop_
_entity_poly.entity_id
_entity_poly.type
_entity_poly.pdbx_seq_one_letter_code
_entity_poly.pdbx_strand_id
1 'polypeptide(L)'
;MRSLLTASLMLTCFAPAFAWDGIDTATGGSVEIGKGNLVRSGRDIEIYDVEAGEYREVEVQSIREFGGAVEVEIYDHSNGEYRVLEMED
;
A
#
# COMPACT_ATOMS: atom_id res chain seq x y z
N MET A 1 8.80 -49.92 19.19
CA MET A 1 9.79 -48.85 18.95
C MET A 1 9.04 -47.65 18.39
N ARG A 2 9.21 -46.47 18.99
CA ARG A 2 8.39 -45.26 18.79
C ARG A 2 8.79 -44.58 17.48
N SER A 3 7.85 -44.41 16.55
CA SER A 3 8.08 -43.60 15.33
C SER A 3 8.16 -42.13 15.73
N LEU A 4 9.26 -41.47 15.35
CA LEU A 4 9.52 -40.06 15.60
C LEU A 4 8.60 -39.20 14.72
N LEU A 5 7.83 -38.30 15.32
CA LEU A 5 7.14 -37.23 14.60
C LEU A 5 8.18 -36.20 14.13
N THR A 6 8.34 -36.05 12.82
CA THR A 6 9.06 -34.94 12.21
C THR A 6 8.19 -33.68 12.32
N ALA A 7 8.55 -32.77 13.21
CA ALA A 7 7.97 -31.43 13.26
C ALA A 7 8.59 -30.59 12.15
N SER A 8 7.88 -30.37 11.05
CA SER A 8 8.24 -29.36 10.05
C SER A 8 8.04 -27.98 10.67
N LEU A 9 9.14 -27.33 11.04
CA LEU A 9 9.17 -25.93 11.44
C LEU A 9 8.91 -25.06 10.20
N MET A 10 7.65 -24.67 9.98
CA MET A 10 7.31 -23.60 9.03
C MET A 10 7.97 -22.32 9.52
N LEU A 11 9.06 -21.94 8.84
CA LEU A 11 9.72 -20.66 9.04
C LEU A 11 8.83 -19.58 8.42
N THR A 12 7.96 -18.99 9.22
CA THR A 12 7.20 -17.81 8.82
C THR A 12 8.16 -16.62 8.73
N CYS A 13 8.50 -16.22 7.52
CA CYS A 13 9.18 -14.94 7.28
C CYS A 13 8.24 -13.81 7.72
N PHE A 14 8.46 -13.27 8.91
CA PHE A 14 7.95 -11.96 9.29
C PHE A 14 8.74 -10.91 8.50
N ALA A 15 8.22 -10.50 7.35
CA ALA A 15 8.72 -9.30 6.69
C ALA A 15 8.31 -8.08 7.54
N PRO A 16 9.21 -7.11 7.76
CA PRO A 16 8.81 -5.85 8.37
C PRO A 16 7.79 -5.17 7.46
N ALA A 17 6.54 -5.10 7.91
CA ALA A 17 5.48 -4.35 7.26
C ALA A 17 5.54 -2.92 7.79
N PHE A 18 6.16 -2.02 7.04
CA PHE A 18 6.07 -0.59 7.30
C PHE A 18 4.78 -0.05 6.67
N ALA A 19 4.17 0.95 7.32
CA ALA A 19 3.18 1.77 6.64
C ALA A 19 3.95 2.63 5.64
N TRP A 20 3.28 3.06 4.58
CA TRP A 20 3.89 3.88 3.56
C TRP A 20 3.20 5.24 3.53
N ASP A 21 3.88 6.25 4.03
CA ASP A 21 3.37 7.61 4.13
C ASP A 21 3.62 8.38 2.82
N GLY A 22 2.73 9.31 2.50
CA GLY A 22 2.83 10.12 1.29
C GLY A 22 1.87 11.30 1.26
N ILE A 23 1.82 11.97 0.11
CA ILE A 23 0.97 13.12 -0.17
C ILE A 23 0.17 12.88 -1.45
N ASP A 24 -1.11 13.19 -1.42
CA ASP A 24 -1.89 13.30 -2.64
C ASP A 24 -1.52 14.59 -3.39
N THR A 25 -1.00 14.47 -4.59
CA THR A 25 -0.47 15.62 -5.36
C THR A 25 -1.56 16.61 -5.82
N ALA A 26 -2.83 16.19 -5.87
CA ALA A 26 -3.92 17.05 -6.29
C ALA A 26 -4.43 17.94 -5.15
N THR A 27 -4.49 17.42 -3.92
CA THR A 27 -4.97 18.17 -2.75
C THR A 27 -3.86 18.69 -1.85
N GLY A 28 -2.67 18.09 -1.88
CA GLY A 28 -1.60 18.30 -0.91
C GLY A 28 -1.87 17.62 0.44
N GLY A 29 -2.93 16.81 0.55
CA GLY A 29 -3.31 16.11 1.76
C GLY A 29 -2.44 14.89 2.03
N SER A 30 -2.20 14.58 3.31
CA SER A 30 -1.45 13.40 3.71
C SER A 30 -2.25 12.12 3.47
N VAL A 31 -1.56 11.09 2.99
CA VAL A 31 -2.10 9.75 2.78
C VAL A 31 -1.20 8.71 3.42
N GLU A 32 -1.79 7.63 3.93
CA GLU A 32 -1.06 6.48 4.46
C GLU A 32 -1.55 5.22 3.75
N ILE A 33 -0.63 4.40 3.23
CA ILE A 33 -0.92 3.02 2.86
C ILE A 33 -0.57 2.14 4.05
N GLY A 34 -1.61 1.57 4.65
CA GLY A 34 -1.47 0.73 5.84
C GLY A 34 -0.58 -0.49 5.62
N LYS A 35 0.00 -0.99 6.71
CA LYS A 35 0.87 -2.17 6.74
C LYS A 35 0.19 -3.40 6.11
N GLY A 36 0.93 -4.13 5.28
CA GLY A 36 0.48 -5.41 4.72
C GLY A 36 -0.24 -5.30 3.38
N ASN A 37 -0.43 -4.10 2.86
CA ASN A 37 -0.89 -3.89 1.48
C ASN A 37 0.24 -4.28 0.50
N LEU A 38 -0.08 -5.16 -0.45
CA LEU A 38 0.79 -5.44 -1.58
C LEU A 38 0.52 -4.41 -2.69
N VAL A 39 1.26 -3.30 -2.68
CA VAL A 39 1.10 -2.24 -3.69
C VAL A 39 1.65 -2.71 -5.04
N ARG A 40 0.75 -2.89 -6.02
CA ARG A 40 1.07 -3.37 -7.37
C ARG A 40 -0.02 -2.96 -8.35
N SER A 41 0.34 -2.55 -9.56
CA SER A 41 -0.61 -2.27 -10.64
C SER A 41 -1.66 -3.37 -10.83
N GLY A 42 -2.91 -2.97 -10.98
CA GLY A 42 -4.10 -3.83 -11.10
C GLY A 42 -4.56 -4.46 -9.78
N ARG A 43 -4.14 -3.92 -8.63
CA ARG A 43 -4.61 -4.35 -7.31
C ARG A 43 -5.35 -3.22 -6.62
N ASP A 44 -6.47 -3.59 -6.02
CA ASP A 44 -7.14 -2.77 -5.01
C ASP A 44 -6.33 -2.81 -3.71
N ILE A 45 -6.13 -1.62 -3.14
CA ILE A 45 -5.50 -1.41 -1.84
C ILE A 45 -6.35 -0.46 -1.01
N GLU A 46 -6.15 -0.50 0.31
CA GLU A 46 -6.74 0.48 1.22
C GLU A 46 -5.72 1.58 1.55
N ILE A 47 -6.13 2.83 1.38
CA ILE A 47 -5.40 4.02 1.81
C ILE A 47 -6.18 4.75 2.89
N TYR A 48 -5.50 5.42 3.80
CA TYR A 48 -6.11 6.35 4.75
C TYR A 48 -5.91 7.79 4.25
N ASP A 49 -7.00 8.50 3.96
CA ASP A 49 -6.98 9.93 3.67
C ASP A 49 -7.09 10.68 5.00
N VAL A 50 -6.01 11.36 5.38
CA VAL A 50 -5.91 12.07 6.66
C VAL A 50 -6.82 13.30 6.70
N GLU A 51 -7.02 13.99 5.58
CA GLU A 51 -7.85 15.18 5.50
C GLU A 51 -9.32 14.83 5.68
N ALA A 52 -9.77 13.73 5.07
CA ALA A 52 -11.12 13.22 5.23
C ALA A 52 -11.32 12.40 6.51
N GLY A 53 -10.25 11.87 7.09
CA GLY A 53 -10.29 11.05 8.31
C GLY A 53 -10.91 9.67 8.07
N GLU A 54 -10.77 9.10 6.88
CA GLU A 54 -11.39 7.84 6.48
C GLU A 54 -10.47 6.98 5.60
N TYR A 55 -10.75 5.67 5.59
CA TYR A 55 -10.12 4.74 4.67
C TYR A 55 -10.86 4.69 3.33
N ARG A 56 -10.11 4.53 2.24
CA ARG A 56 -10.65 4.37 0.88
C ARG A 56 -10.01 3.20 0.17
N GLU A 57 -10.83 2.47 -0.58
CA GLU A 57 -10.39 1.42 -1.50
C GLU A 57 -10.10 2.03 -2.88
N VAL A 58 -8.89 1.80 -3.38
CA VAL A 58 -8.40 2.39 -4.65
C VAL A 58 -7.65 1.35 -5.46
N GLU A 59 -7.76 1.41 -6.78
CA GLU A 59 -7.02 0.51 -7.68
C GLU A 59 -5.69 1.14 -8.09
N VAL A 60 -4.58 0.48 -7.81
CA VAL A 60 -3.25 0.92 -8.27
C VAL A 60 -3.17 0.77 -9.80
N GLN A 61 -2.90 1.87 -10.48
CA GLN A 61 -2.72 1.91 -11.93
C GLN A 61 -1.25 1.77 -12.31
N SER A 62 -0.37 2.61 -11.74
CA SER A 62 1.05 2.61 -12.05
C SER A 62 1.91 2.98 -10.83
N ILE A 63 3.18 2.55 -10.84
CA ILE A 63 4.17 2.87 -9.81
C ILE A 63 5.45 3.30 -10.54
N ARG A 64 5.99 4.47 -10.21
CA ARG A 64 7.22 4.99 -10.82
C ARG A 64 8.07 5.77 -9.81
N GLU A 65 9.37 5.63 -9.90
CA GLU A 65 10.31 6.47 -9.15
C GLU A 65 10.62 7.72 -9.98
N PHE A 66 10.41 8.91 -9.40
CA PHE A 66 10.66 10.19 -10.04
C PHE A 66 11.03 11.24 -9.01
N GLY A 67 12.07 12.05 -9.30
CA GLY A 67 12.41 13.20 -8.44
C GLY A 67 12.90 12.85 -7.02
N GLY A 68 13.23 11.59 -6.73
CA GLY A 68 13.58 11.13 -5.39
C GLY A 68 12.38 10.73 -4.53
N ALA A 69 11.21 10.56 -5.15
CA ALA A 69 10.01 10.01 -4.53
C ALA A 69 9.44 8.86 -5.39
N VAL A 70 8.51 8.10 -4.82
CA VAL A 70 7.77 7.08 -5.55
C VAL A 70 6.36 7.58 -5.80
N GLU A 71 6.00 7.78 -7.06
CA GLU A 71 4.64 8.14 -7.45
C GLU A 71 3.80 6.88 -7.72
N VAL A 72 2.65 6.80 -7.07
CA VAL A 72 1.63 5.77 -7.28
C VAL A 72 0.40 6.43 -7.89
N GLU A 73 0.12 6.08 -9.14
CA GLU A 73 -1.14 6.47 -9.78
C GLU A 73 -2.23 5.49 -9.35
N ILE A 74 -3.36 6.02 -8.89
CA ILE A 74 -4.51 5.26 -8.42
C ILE A 74 -5.78 5.66 -9.15
N TYR A 75 -6.76 4.76 -9.16
CA TYR A 75 -8.15 5.07 -9.48
C TYR A 75 -8.99 5.01 -8.20
N ASP A 76 -9.60 6.13 -7.82
CA ASP A 76 -10.52 6.22 -6.68
C ASP A 76 -11.94 5.90 -7.13
N HIS A 77 -12.42 4.71 -6.78
CA HIS A 77 -13.77 4.25 -7.13
C HIS A 77 -14.88 5.10 -6.51
N SER A 78 -14.62 5.79 -5.39
CA SER A 78 -15.62 6.58 -4.67
C SER A 78 -15.94 7.87 -5.42
N ASN A 79 -14.92 8.48 -6.03
CA ASN A 79 -15.01 9.74 -6.75
C ASN A 79 -15.01 9.55 -8.29
N GLY A 80 -14.61 8.37 -8.77
CA GLY A 80 -14.54 8.03 -10.18
C GLY A 80 -13.39 8.71 -10.93
N GLU A 81 -12.29 9.02 -10.23
CA GLU A 81 -11.17 9.82 -10.75
C GLU A 81 -9.81 9.15 -10.56
N TYR A 82 -8.84 9.58 -11.38
CA TYR A 82 -7.43 9.18 -11.24
C TYR A 82 -6.69 10.20 -10.39
N ARG A 83 -5.84 9.73 -9.48
CA ARG A 83 -5.01 10.57 -8.61
C ARG A 83 -3.58 10.05 -8.57
N VAL A 84 -2.64 10.91 -8.20
CA VAL A 84 -1.22 10.55 -8.04
C VAL A 84 -0.83 10.82 -6.60
N LEU A 85 -0.36 9.76 -5.93
CA LEU A 85 0.19 9.81 -4.58
C LEU A 85 1.71 9.83 -4.69
N GLU A 86 2.35 10.86 -4.15
CA GLU A 86 3.81 10.93 -3.98
C GLU A 86 4.17 10.32 -2.62
N MET A 87 4.89 9.20 -2.64
CA MET A 87 5.17 8.39 -1.46
C MET A 87 6.64 8.48 -1.07
N GLU A 88 6.92 8.43 0.24
CA GLU A 88 8.28 8.51 0.80
C GLU A 88 9.10 7.23 0.49
N ASP A 89 10.33 7.35 0.01
CA ASP A 89 11.22 6.20 -0.29
C ASP A 89 11.80 5.53 0.97
#